data_AF-A0A6B3CJW0-F1
#
_entry.id   AF-A0A6B3CJW0-F1
#
_cell.length_a   1.000
_cell.length_b   1.000
_cell.length_c   1.000
_cell.angle_alpha   90.00
_cell.angle_beta   90.00
_cell.angle_gamma   90.00
#
_symmetry.space_group_name_H-M   'P 1'
#
loop_
_entity.id
_entity.type
_entity.pdbx_description
1 polymer ?
#
loop_
_entity_poly.entity_id
_entity_poly.type
_entity_poly.pdbx_seq_one_letter_code
_entity_poly.pdbx_strand_id
1 'polypeptide(L)'
;LGVAAHVPHYVARSPYPDAALTVLEAITAATGLVLPGIAHSLRTDAHRTQTEIDRQIQEGDEELTGLVQGLEHQYDAAAGAETRGNMLAEPVEIPSADE
;
A
#
# COMPACT_ATOMS: atom_id res chain seq x y z
N LEU A 1 3.35 -17.76 -10.14
CA LEU A 1 2.86 -16.40 -9.81
C LEU A 1 2.39 -16.42 -8.37
N GLY A 2 2.86 -15.49 -7.54
CA GLY A 2 2.32 -15.21 -6.22
C GLY A 2 2.00 -13.73 -6.13
N VAL A 3 0.88 -13.37 -5.52
CA VAL A 3 0.46 -11.98 -5.33
C VAL A 3 0.31 -11.75 -3.84
N ALA A 4 1.00 -10.74 -3.31
CA ALA A 4 0.88 -10.27 -1.94
C ALA A 4 0.56 -8.79 -1.98
N ALA A 5 -0.48 -8.36 -1.25
CA ALA A 5 -0.81 -6.95 -1.10
C ALA A 5 -0.13 -6.38 0.14
N HIS A 6 0.40 -5.17 0.02
CA HIS A 6 0.82 -4.38 1.17
C HIS A 6 -0.41 -3.84 1.88
N VAL A 7 -0.49 -4.08 3.19
CA VAL A 7 -1.59 -3.62 4.05
C VAL A 7 -1.00 -2.72 5.12
N PRO A 8 -1.56 -1.53 5.38
CA PRO A 8 -1.07 -0.68 6.45
C PRO A 8 -1.13 -1.40 7.80
N HIS A 9 -0.02 -1.37 8.55
CA HIS A 9 0.12 -2.17 9.77
C HIS A 9 -0.96 -1.89 10.83
N TYR A 10 -1.49 -0.66 10.87
CA TYR A 10 -2.52 -0.26 11.81
C TYR A 10 -3.90 -0.87 11.53
N VAL A 11 -4.18 -1.32 10.30
CA VAL A 11 -5.43 -2.02 9.92
C VAL A 11 -5.26 -3.53 9.70
N ALA A 12 -4.03 -4.05 9.77
CA ALA A 12 -3.71 -5.43 9.42
C ALA A 12 -4.39 -6.51 10.31
N ARG A 13 -4.92 -6.12 11.48
CA ARG A 13 -5.65 -7.03 12.40
C ARG A 13 -7.15 -7.11 12.13
N SER A 14 -7.65 -6.33 11.18
CA SER A 14 -9.07 -6.26 10.80
C SER A 14 -9.25 -6.66 9.33
N PRO A 15 -10.46 -7.08 8.92
CA PRO A 15 -10.75 -7.27 7.50
C PRO A 15 -10.49 -5.97 6.72
N TYR A 16 -9.62 -6.05 5.69
CA TYR A 16 -9.25 -4.94 4.84
C TYR A 16 -9.57 -5.27 3.36
N PRO A 17 -10.81 -5.01 2.90
CA PRO A 17 -11.28 -5.47 1.58
C PRO A 17 -10.53 -4.86 0.39
N ASP A 18 -9.94 -3.67 0.52
CA ASP A 18 -9.12 -3.06 -0.52
C ASP A 18 -7.93 -3.93 -0.93
N ALA A 19 -7.28 -4.58 0.04
CA ALA A 19 -6.18 -5.50 -0.25
C ALA A 19 -6.68 -6.75 -1.01
N ALA A 20 -7.82 -7.29 -0.60
CA ALA A 20 -8.42 -8.43 -1.29
C ALA A 20 -8.86 -8.07 -2.72
N LEU A 21 -9.43 -6.87 -2.92
CA LEU A 21 -9.83 -6.36 -4.22
C LEU A 21 -8.61 -6.21 -5.14
N THR A 22 -7.53 -5.61 -4.63
CA THR A 22 -6.28 -5.44 -5.38
C THR A 22 -5.67 -6.78 -5.80
N VAL A 23 -5.64 -7.77 -4.89
CA VAL A 23 -5.16 -9.12 -5.20
C VAL A 23 -6.06 -9.80 -6.24
N LEU A 24 -7.38 -9.66 -6.11
CA LEU A 24 -8.34 -10.23 -7.06
C LEU A 24 -8.15 -9.64 -8.46
N GLU A 25 -7.99 -8.31 -8.55
CA GLU A 25 -7.74 -7.62 -9.83
C GLU A 25 -6.44 -8.09 -10.48
N ALA A 26 -5.36 -8.25 -9.70
CA ALA A 26 -4.09 -8.79 -10.20
C ALA A 26 -4.23 -10.25 -10.71
N ILE A 27 -4.96 -11.10 -9.99
CA ILE A 27 -5.22 -12.49 -10.41
C ILE A 27 -6.06 -12.52 -11.69
N THR A 28 -7.15 -11.73 -11.74
CA THR A 28 -8.00 -11.61 -12.93
C THR A 28 -7.21 -11.13 -14.13
N ALA A 29 -6.35 -10.12 -13.97
CA ALA A 29 -5.49 -9.63 -15.05
C ALA A 29 -4.50 -10.69 -15.54
N ALA A 30 -3.90 -11.46 -14.63
CA ALA A 30 -2.90 -12.47 -14.99
C ALA A 30 -3.50 -13.76 -15.59
N THR A 31 -4.76 -14.07 -15.29
CA THR A 31 -5.40 -15.35 -15.67
C THR A 31 -6.52 -15.20 -16.70
N GLY A 32 -7.05 -14.00 -16.90
CA GLY A 32 -8.21 -13.74 -17.74
C GLY A 32 -9.56 -14.13 -17.09
N LEU A 33 -9.58 -14.50 -15.81
CA LEU A 33 -10.81 -14.82 -15.09
C LEU A 33 -11.70 -13.59 -14.92
N VAL A 34 -13.00 -13.73 -15.15
CA VAL A 34 -13.99 -12.65 -15.01
C VAL A 34 -14.84 -12.90 -13.76
N LEU A 35 -14.61 -12.11 -12.71
CA LEU A 35 -15.23 -12.29 -11.38
C LEU A 35 -15.95 -11.02 -10.88
N PRO A 36 -16.91 -10.46 -11.64
CA PRO A 36 -17.48 -9.14 -11.36
C PRO A 36 -18.29 -9.09 -10.07
N GLY A 37 -18.99 -10.17 -9.71
CA GLY A 37 -19.77 -10.23 -8.47
C GLY A 37 -18.90 -10.15 -7.22
N ILE A 38 -17.77 -10.87 -7.20
CA ILE A 38 -16.81 -10.84 -6.08
C ILE A 38 -16.16 -9.46 -5.99
N ALA A 39 -15.71 -8.92 -7.13
CA ALA A 39 -15.12 -7.58 -7.18
C ALA A 39 -16.09 -6.49 -6.69
N HIS A 40 -17.38 -6.59 -7.07
CA HIS A 40 -18.41 -5.64 -6.65
C HIS A 40 -18.67 -5.69 -5.14
N SER A 41 -18.79 -6.89 -4.56
CA SER A 41 -18.94 -7.06 -3.11
C SER A 41 -17.73 -6.50 -2.36
N LEU A 42 -16.51 -6.85 -2.81
CA LEU A 42 -15.27 -6.34 -2.19
C LEU A 42 -15.17 -4.81 -2.27
N ARG A 43 -15.54 -4.20 -3.40
CA ARG A 43 -15.56 -2.73 -3.54
C ARG A 43 -16.58 -2.09 -2.59
N THR A 44 -17.75 -2.70 -2.42
CA THR A 44 -18.77 -2.21 -1.48
C THR A 44 -18.27 -2.29 -0.04
N ASP A 45 -17.66 -3.41 0.34
CA ASP A 45 -17.10 -3.59 1.67
C ASP A 45 -15.90 -2.67 1.91
N ALA A 46 -15.06 -2.43 0.90
CA ALA A 46 -13.94 -1.50 0.94
C ALA A 46 -14.40 -0.08 1.28
N HIS A 47 -15.41 0.44 0.58
CA HIS A 47 -15.96 1.77 0.86
C HIS A 47 -16.47 1.90 2.30
N ARG A 48 -17.16 0.87 2.82
CA ARG A 48 -17.62 0.85 4.21
C ARG A 48 -16.43 0.84 5.18
N THR A 49 -15.45 -0.03 4.94
CA THR A 49 -14.27 -0.16 5.79
C THR A 49 -13.45 1.13 5.83
N GLN A 50 -13.21 1.77 4.69
CA GLN A 50 -12.49 3.06 4.62
C GLN A 50 -13.21 4.15 5.41
N THR A 51 -14.54 4.23 5.28
CA THR A 51 -15.34 5.19 6.06
C THR A 51 -15.19 4.98 7.56
N GLU A 52 -15.18 3.73 8.03
CA GLU A 52 -14.99 3.42 9.45
C GLU A 52 -13.56 3.68 9.93
N ILE A 53 -12.55 3.42 9.09
CA ILE A 53 -11.15 3.72 9.39
C ILE A 53 -10.97 5.23 9.54
N ASP A 54 -11.44 6.02 8.57
CA ASP A 54 -11.35 7.48 8.59
C ASP A 54 -12.04 8.05 9.84
N ARG A 55 -13.23 7.55 10.17
CA ARG A 55 -13.95 7.93 11.39
C ARG A 55 -13.14 7.63 12.64
N GLN A 56 -12.57 6.43 12.75
CA GLN A 56 -11.76 6.03 13.91
C GLN A 56 -10.48 6.85 14.05
N ILE A 57 -9.83 7.21 12.94
CA ILE A 57 -8.65 8.08 12.94
C ILE A 57 -9.05 9.50 13.41
N GLN A 58 -10.14 10.05 12.88
CA GLN A 58 -10.62 11.39 13.25
C GLN A 58 -11.09 11.50 14.71
N GLU A 59 -11.71 10.44 15.24
CA GLU A 59 -12.11 10.35 16.65
C GLU A 59 -10.95 9.99 17.59
N GLY A 60 -9.81 9.57 17.03
CA GLY A 60 -8.60 9.26 17.75
C GLY A 60 -7.95 10.48 18.40
N ASP A 61 -6.97 10.23 19.24
CA ASP A 61 -6.14 11.30 19.79
C ASP A 61 -5.15 11.85 18.74
N GLU A 62 -4.54 12.98 19.08
CA GLU A 62 -3.53 13.63 18.24
C GLU A 62 -2.32 12.72 17.99
N GLU A 63 -2.02 11.82 18.94
CA GLU A 63 -0.93 10.83 18.82
C GLU A 63 -1.24 9.80 17.73
N LEU A 64 -2.44 9.20 17.74
CA LEU A 64 -2.86 8.26 16.71
C LEU A 64 -2.89 8.92 15.33
N THR A 65 -3.47 10.12 15.24
CA THR A 65 -3.56 10.86 13.97
C THR A 65 -2.17 11.19 13.44
N GLY A 66 -1.27 11.68 14.29
CA GLY A 66 0.11 11.99 13.94
C GLY A 66 0.92 10.76 13.52
N LEU A 67 0.68 9.62 14.19
CA LEU A 67 1.30 8.34 13.83
C LEU A 67 0.87 7.89 12.43
N VAL A 68 -0.44 7.91 12.13
CA VAL A 68 -0.97 7.50 10.83
C VAL A 68 -0.39 8.39 9.72
N GLN A 69 -0.44 9.71 9.89
CA GLN A 69 0.14 10.66 8.91
C GLN A 69 1.64 10.43 8.70
N GLY A 70 2.38 10.15 9.78
CA GLY A 70 3.80 9.85 9.71
C GLY A 70 4.10 8.56 8.93
N LEU A 71 3.26 7.54 9.08
CA LEU A 71 3.38 6.27 8.35
C LEU A 71 3.01 6.44 6.86
N GLU A 72 1.96 7.19 6.55
CA GLU A 72 1.55 7.50 5.18
C GLU A 72 2.64 8.30 4.46
N HIS A 73 3.21 9.32 5.11
CA HIS A 73 4.30 10.10 4.54
C HIS A 73 5.54 9.24 4.22
N GLN A 74 5.87 8.29 5.11
CA GLN A 74 6.96 7.34 4.87
C GLN A 74 6.67 6.42 3.69
N TYR A 75 5.44 5.92 3.57
CA TYR A 75 5.02 5.10 2.43
C TYR A 75 5.13 5.88 1.12
N ASP A 76 4.59 7.09 1.06
CA ASP A 76 4.63 7.95 -0.13
C ASP A 76 6.05 8.30 -0.55
N ALA A 77 6.94 8.57 0.43
CA ALA A 77 8.34 8.82 0.16
C ALA A 77 9.03 7.60 -0.47
N ALA A 78 8.76 6.39 0.03
CA ALA A 78 9.31 5.15 -0.50
C ALA A 78 8.72 4.78 -1.87
N ALA A 79 7.39 4.77 -2.01
CA ALA A 79 6.69 4.46 -3.26
C ALA A 79 7.01 5.48 -4.37
N GLY A 80 7.10 6.76 -4.02
CA GLY A 80 7.53 7.83 -4.92
C GLY A 80 9.01 7.79 -5.28
N ALA A 81 9.86 7.16 -4.46
CA ALA A 81 11.26 6.89 -4.79
C ALA A 81 11.39 5.72 -5.78
N GLU A 82 10.61 4.65 -5.62
CA GLU A 82 10.56 3.55 -6.59
C GLU A 82 10.05 4.02 -7.96
N THR A 83 9.02 4.87 -7.98
CA THR A 83 8.47 5.43 -9.23
C THR A 83 9.45 6.37 -9.95
N ARG A 84 10.37 7.03 -9.21
CA ARG A 84 11.37 7.94 -9.78
C ARG A 84 12.63 7.27 -10.30
N GLY A 85 12.80 5.96 -10.14
CA GLY A 85 13.88 5.16 -10.72
C GLY A 85 15.29 5.72 -10.44
N ASN A 86 15.93 5.26 -9.36
CA ASN A 86 17.39 5.35 -9.10
C ASN A 86 18.15 6.52 -9.77
N MET A 87 17.70 7.77 -9.60
CA MET A 87 18.43 8.96 -10.07
C MET A 87 19.59 9.37 -9.12
N LEU A 88 20.18 8.40 -8.41
CA LEU A 88 21.28 8.59 -7.47
C LEU A 88 22.49 7.68 -7.72
N ALA A 89 22.44 6.78 -8.71
CA ALA A 89 23.65 6.06 -9.13
C ALA A 89 24.36 6.83 -10.25
N GLU A 90 24.89 8.01 -9.93
CA GLU A 90 26.13 8.39 -10.59
C GLU A 90 27.22 7.43 -10.06
N PRO A 91 28.00 6.76 -10.94
CA PRO A 91 29.09 5.93 -10.49
C PRO A 91 30.14 6.85 -9.86
N VAL A 92 30.10 6.98 -8.53
CA VAL A 92 31.21 7.57 -7.79
C VAL A 92 32.39 6.62 -7.99
N GLU A 93 33.38 7.06 -8.78
CA GLU A 93 34.67 6.39 -8.86
C GLU A 93 35.22 6.25 -7.44
N ILE A 94 35.21 5.01 -6.93
CA ILE A 94 35.95 4.66 -5.72
C ILE A 94 37.43 4.86 -6.05
N PRO A 95 38.16 5.71 -5.31
CA PRO A 95 39.60 5.81 -5.49
C PRO A 95 40.20 4.43 -5.22
N SER A 96 40.90 3.84 -6.21
CA SER A 96 41.63 2.59 -6.00
C SER A 96 42.72 2.87 -4.98
N ALA A 97 42.62 2.24 -3.81
CA ALA A 97 43.66 2.25 -2.79
C ALA A 97 44.83 1.37 -3.25
N ASP A 98 45.60 1.85 -4.22
CA ASP A 98 46.88 1.28 -4.62
C ASP A 98 47.99 2.27 -4.23
N GLU A 99 48.51 2.08 -3.01
CA GLU A 99 49.94 1.87 -2.79
C GLU A 99 50.22 0.37 -2.79
#